data_AF-A0A699QCP0-F1
#
_entry.id   AF-A0A699QCP0-F1
#
_cell.length_a   1.000
_cell.length_b   1.000
_cell.length_c   1.000
_cell.angle_alpha   90.00
_cell.angle_beta   90.00
_cell.angle_gamma   90.00
#
_symmetry.space_group_name_H-M   'P 1'
#
loop_
_entity.id
_entity.type
_entity.pdbx_description
1 polymer ?
#
loop_
_entity_poly.entity_id
_entity_poly.type
_entity_poly.pdbx_seq_one_letter_code
_entity_poly.pdbx_strand_id
1 'polypeptide(L)' 'MVKMVPYEGFACPCGAGDVVLRESYKPKTRGKLYYACPRSKPLEDIFGCKFFLWKEERVRLLVGSPLTPVAIV' A
#
# COMPACT_ATOMS: atom_id res chain seq x y z
N MET A 1 21.46 2.51 -8.48
CA MET A 1 21.28 2.12 -7.07
C MET A 1 19.79 1.99 -6.82
N VAL A 2 19.25 0.77 -6.86
CA VAL A 2 17.84 0.52 -6.56
C VAL A 2 17.64 0.80 -5.08
N LYS A 3 17.07 1.96 -4.74
CA LYS A 3 16.64 2.27 -3.37
C LYS A 3 15.64 1.19 -2.98
N MET A 4 16.11 0.29 -2.12
CA MET A 4 15.30 -0.73 -1.47
C MET A 4 14.24 0.04 -0.66
N VAL A 5 13.05 0.20 -1.22
CA VAL A 5 11.93 0.82 -0.53
C VAL A 5 11.67 -0.07 0.69
N PRO A 6 11.78 0.46 1.93
CA PRO A 6 11.63 -0.33 3.13
C PRO A 6 10.29 -1.05 3.05
N TYR A 7 10.34 -2.36 3.21
CA TYR A 7 9.20 -3.26 3.20
C TYR A 7 8.01 -2.64 3.94
N GLU A 8 7.01 -2.24 3.16
CA GLU A 8 6.15 -1.08 3.41
C GLU A 8 4.91 -1.45 4.25
N GLY A 9 5.10 -1.94 5.47
CA GLY A 9 4.01 -2.08 6.44
C GLY A 9 3.64 -0.70 7.01
N PHE A 10 2.37 -0.29 6.88
CA PHE A 10 1.82 0.85 7.62
C PHE A 10 0.52 0.44 8.27
N ALA A 11 0.18 1.10 9.37
CA ALA A 11 -1.05 0.84 10.09
C ALA A 11 -2.26 1.06 9.17
N CYS A 12 -3.11 0.04 9.12
CA CYS A 12 -4.41 0.14 8.48
C CYS A 12 -5.25 1.20 9.22
N PRO A 13 -6.00 2.08 8.52
CA PRO A 13 -6.75 3.17 9.17
C PRO A 13 -7.83 2.69 10.16
N CYS A 14 -8.23 1.42 10.10
CA CYS A 14 -9.15 0.83 11.07
C CYS A 14 -8.49 0.38 12.38
N GLY A 15 -7.17 0.55 12.53
CA GLY A 15 -6.43 0.14 13.74
C GLY A 15 -6.26 -1.37 13.89
N ALA A 16 -6.61 -2.17 12.87
CA ALA A 16 -6.52 -3.63 12.94
C ALA A 16 -5.09 -4.20 12.85
N GLY A 17 -4.07 -3.34 12.75
CA GLY A 17 -2.67 -3.70 12.50
C GLY A 17 -2.17 -3.20 11.16
N ASP A 18 -0.98 -3.63 10.77
CA ASP A 18 -0.36 -3.25 9.50
C ASP A 18 -1.12 -3.80 8.29
N VAL A 19 -1.19 -3.01 7.22
CA VAL A 19 -1.74 -3.45 5.95
C VAL A 19 -0.93 -4.60 5.37
N VAL A 20 -1.61 -5.47 4.64
CA VAL A 20 -0.99 -6.61 3.96
C VAL A 20 -0.87 -6.31 2.47
N LEU A 21 0.28 -6.63 1.89
CA LEU A 21 0.51 -6.54 0.45
C LEU A 21 0.01 -7.80 -0.24
N ARG A 22 -0.81 -7.64 -1.28
CA ARG A 22 -1.41 -8.75 -2.03
C ARG A 22 -1.21 -8.53 -3.53
N GLU A 23 -1.12 -9.60 -4.29
CA GLU A 23 -1.13 -9.55 -5.74
C GLU A 23 -2.57 -9.64 -6.28
N SER A 24 -2.88 -8.82 -7.28
CA SER A 24 -4.16 -8.89 -7.97
C SER A 24 -4.18 -10.06 -8.94
N TYR A 25 -5.20 -10.91 -8.81
CA TYR A 25 -5.45 -12.04 -9.72
C TYR A 25 -6.34 -11.65 -10.92
N LYS A 26 -6.87 -10.42 -10.96
CA LYS A 26 -7.76 -9.97 -12.04
C LYS A 26 -6.97 -9.85 -13.34
N PRO A 27 -7.51 -10.30 -14.49
CA PRO A 27 -6.76 -10.35 -15.76
C PRO A 27 -6.22 -8.99 -16.21
N LYS A 28 -6.97 -7.90 -15.94
CA LYS A 28 -6.56 -6.53 -16.30
C LYS A 28 -5.46 -5.94 -15.40
N THR A 29 -5.27 -6.49 -14.21
CA THR A 29 -4.34 -5.96 -13.19
C THR A 29 -3.41 -7.06 -12.67
N ARG A 30 -3.25 -8.15 -13.43
CA ARG A 30 -2.47 -9.32 -13.04
C ARG A 30 -1.02 -8.92 -12.80
N GLY A 31 -0.45 -9.35 -11.67
CA GLY A 31 0.91 -8.98 -11.25
C GLY A 31 1.02 -7.61 -10.56
N LYS A 32 -0.08 -6.82 -10.46
CA LYS A 32 -0.07 -5.59 -9.68
C LYS A 32 -0.26 -5.88 -8.20
N LEU A 33 0.55 -5.24 -7.37
CA LEU A 33 0.47 -5.36 -5.92
C LEU A 33 -0.41 -4.24 -5.34
N TYR A 34 -1.24 -4.58 -4.35
CA TYR A 34 -2.08 -3.66 -3.60
C TYR A 34 -2.01 -3.93 -2.11
N TYR A 35 -2.10 -2.88 -1.30
CA TYR A 35 -2.25 -2.96 0.13
C TYR A 35 -3.72 -3.16 0.49
N ALA A 36 -3.99 -4.05 1.43
CA ALA A 36 -5.31 -4.34 1.93
C ALA A 36 -5.31 -4.43 3.46
N CYS A 37 -6.50 -4.30 4.06
CA CYS A 37 -6.67 -4.51 5.49
C CYS A 37 -6.19 -5.91 5.90
N PRO A 38 -5.45 -6.09 7.02
CA PRO A 38 -5.04 -7.41 7.49
C PRO A 38 -6.22 -8.32 7.82
N ARG A 39 -7.36 -7.74 8.23
CA ARG A 39 -8.61 -8.47 8.46
C ARG A 39 -9.36 -8.83 7.19
N SER A 40 -8.93 -8.34 6.02
CA SER A 40 -9.54 -8.77 4.77
C SER A 40 -9.11 -10.21 4.47
N LYS A 41 -10.07 -11.07 4.19
CA LYS A 41 -9.89 -12.42 3.69
C LYS A 41 -10.79 -12.58 2.44
N PRO A 42 -10.30 -12.18 1.26
CA PRO A 42 -11.06 -12.24 0.02
C PRO A 42 -11.43 -13.68 -0.39
N LEU A 43 -10.73 -14.70 0.11
CA LEU A 43 -11.10 -16.10 -0.10
C LEU A 43 -12.30 -16.54 0.75
N GLU A 44 -12.61 -15.81 1.82
CA GLU A 44 -13.71 -16.09 2.76
C GLU A 44 -14.81 -15.00 2.66
N ASP A 45 -14.77 -14.14 1.62
CA ASP A 45 -15.67 -12.97 1.44
C ASP A 45 -15.71 -11.98 2.63
N ILE A 46 -14.68 -11.98 3.47
CA ILE A 46 -14.53 -11.04 4.58
C ILE A 46 -13.67 -9.87 4.10
N PHE A 47 -14.22 -8.66 4.01
CA PHE A 47 -13.48 -7.51 3.46
C PHE A 47 -12.82 -6.62 4.53
N GLY A 48 -12.95 -6.97 5.81
CA GLY A 48 -12.45 -6.14 6.92
C GLY A 48 -13.02 -4.72 6.83
N CYS A 49 -12.15 -3.71 6.91
CA CYS A 49 -12.53 -2.30 6.75
C CYS A 49 -12.57 -1.81 5.29
N LYS A 50 -12.47 -2.72 4.31
CA LYS A 50 -12.48 -2.42 2.86
C LYS A 50 -11.37 -1.46 2.40
N PHE A 51 -10.29 -1.32 3.18
CA PHE A 51 -9.12 -0.53 2.78
C PHE A 51 -8.43 -1.18 1.57
N PHE A 52 -8.12 -0.35 0.57
CA PHE A 52 -7.47 -0.74 -0.68
C PHE A 52 -6.59 0.40 -1.18
N LEU A 53 -5.32 0.12 -1.48
CA LEU A 53 -4.39 1.09 -2.06
C LEU A 53 -3.42 0.40 -3.01
N TRP A 54 -3.25 0.90 -4.23
CA TRP A 54 -2.26 0.33 -5.15
C TRP A 54 -0.82 0.62 -4.69
N LYS A 55 0.09 -0.36 -4.82
CA LYS A 55 1.51 -0.15 -4.49
C LYS A 55 2.12 0.98 -5.31
N GLU A 56 1.81 1.02 -6.60
CA GLU A 56 2.28 2.07 -7.52
C GLU A 56 1.81 3.47 -7.06
N GLU A 57 0.58 3.58 -6.55
CA GLU A 57 0.03 4.84 -6.04
C GLU A 57 0.75 5.28 -4.77
N ARG A 58 1.08 4.33 -3.88
CA ARG A 58 1.87 4.66 -2.69
C ARG A 58 3.28 5.12 -3.03
N VAL A 59 3.94 4.45 -3.98
CA VAL A 59 5.25 4.88 -4.48
C VAL A 59 5.15 6.29 -5.06
N ARG A 60 4.09 6.63 -5.80
CA ARG A 60 3.85 8.00 -6.28
C ARG A 60 3.63 9.00 -5.15
N LEU A 61 2.96 8.64 -4.07
CA LEU A 61 2.78 9.52 -2.91
C LEU A 61 4.11 9.75 -2.16
N LEU A 62 4.95 8.71 -2.06
CA LEU A 62 6.26 8.80 -1.39
C LEU A 62 7.31 9.52 -2.24
N VAL A 63 7.31 9.29 -3.57
CA VAL A 63 8.26 9.91 -4.51
C VAL A 63 7.77 11.28 -4.98
N GLY A 64 6.44 11.47 -5.03
CA GLY A 64 5.76 12.70 -5.44
C GLY A 64 5.45 13.64 -4.28
N SER A 65 5.78 13.30 -3.03
CA SER A 65 6.07 14.33 -2.03
C SER A 65 7.30 15.07 -2.55
N PRO A 66 7.21 16.36 -2.93
CA PRO A 66 8.41 17.16 -3.04
C PRO A 66 9.06 17.06 -1.66
N LEU A 67 10.23 16.43 -1.61
CA LEU A 67 11.22 16.81 -0.61
C LEU A 67 11.32 18.32 -0.77
N THR A 68 10.58 19.08 0.04
CA THR A 68 10.88 20.47 0.23
C THR A 68 12.33 20.47 0.70
N PRO A 69 13.28 21.07 -0.04
CA PRO A 69 14.33 21.75 0.68
C PRO A 69 13.58 22.87 1.42
N VAL A 70 13.14 22.61 2.65
CA VAL A 70 12.94 23.74 3.57
C VAL A 70 14.31 24.40 3.60
N ALA A 71 14.37 25.53 2.90
CA ALA A 71 15.50 26.42 2.90
C ALA A 71 15.88 26.65 4.36
N ILE A 72 17.12 26.32 4.68
CA ILE A 72 17.77 26.90 5.86
C ILE A 72 17.88 28.39 5.53
N VAL A 73 17.00 29.19 6.14
CA VAL A 73 17.15 30.65 6.23
C VAL A 73 17.67 30.95 7.63
#